data_AF-A0A1Q6JWQ9-F1
#
_entry.id   AF-A0A1Q6JWQ9-F1
#
_cell.length_a   1.000
_cell.length_b   1.000
_cell.length_c   1.000
_cell.angle_alpha   90.00
_cell.angle_beta   90.00
_cell.angle_gamma   90.00
#
_symmetry.space_group_name_H-M   'P 1'
#
loop_
_entity.id
_entity.type
_entity.pdbx_description
1 polymer ?
#
loop_
_entity_poly.entity_id
_entity_poly.type
_entity_poly.pdbx_seq_one_letter_code
_entity_poly.pdbx_strand_id
1 'polypeptide(L)' 'MQYTCQYKSPLGNILLAADEIGLTGLWFEGQKYFALYLDKEHKEKDLPGKIENFIRALLQGV' A
#
# COMPACT_ATOMS: atom_id res chain seq x y z
N MET A 1 -5.68 -13.26 -4.75
CA MET A 1 -5.51 -12.16 -5.73
C MET A 1 -5.20 -10.91 -4.95
N GLN A 2 -4.07 -10.25 -5.24
CA GLN A 2 -3.74 -8.99 -4.56
C GLN A 2 -4.43 -7.80 -5.24
N TYR A 3 -4.76 -6.80 -4.44
CA TYR A 3 -5.18 -5.49 -4.89
C TYR A 3 -4.11 -4.48 -4.54
N THR A 4 -3.85 -3.55 -5.44
CA THR A 4 -2.89 -2.47 -5.22
C THR A 4 -3.57 -1.11 -5.27
N CYS A 5 -2.97 -0.16 -4.57
CA CYS A 5 -3.39 1.23 -4.61
C CYS A 5 -2.20 2.14 -4.33
N GLN A 6 -2.23 3.32 -4.94
CA GLN A 6 -1.24 4.36 -4.69
C GLN A 6 -1.75 5.31 -3.61
N TYR A 7 -0.89 5.59 -2.64
CA TYR A 7 -1.16 6.52 -1.57
C TYR A 7 -0.11 7.62 -1.54
N LYS A 8 -0.55 8.88 -1.58
CA LYS A 8 0.33 10.04 -1.48
C LYS A 8 0.50 10.43 -0.02
N SER A 9 1.67 10.17 0.54
CA SER A 9 2.03 10.62 1.88
C SER A 9 2.96 11.85 1.83
N PRO A 10 3.06 12.63 2.92
CA PRO A 10 4.07 13.68 3.05
C PRO A 10 5.51 13.18 2.90
N LEU A 11 5.75 11.89 3.14
CA LEU A 11 7.05 11.23 3.04
C LEU A 11 7.33 10.67 1.63
N GLY A 12 6.38 10.79 0.71
CA GLY A 12 6.46 10.28 -0.66
C GLY A 12 5.28 9.41 -1.06
N ASN A 13 5.28 8.98 -2.33
CA ASN A 13 4.30 8.04 -2.87
C ASN A 13 4.55 6.63 -2.34
N ILE A 14 3.47 5.96 -1.97
CA ILE A 14 3.48 4.62 -1.40
C ILE A 14 2.60 3.72 -2.27
N LEU A 15 3.15 2.58 -2.68
CA LEU A 15 2.36 1.47 -3.21
C LEU A 15 1.95 0.58 -2.04
N LEU A 16 0.65 0.36 -1.89
CA LEU A 16 0.09 -0.58 -0.93
C LEU A 16 -0.43 -1.80 -1.68
N ALA A 17 -0.17 -2.98 -1.14
CA ALA A 17 -0.78 -4.23 -1.59
C ALA A 17 -1.57 -4.86 -0.44
N ALA A 18 -2.73 -5.40 -0.76
CA ALA A 18 -3.59 -6.10 0.18
C ALA A 18 -4.33 -7.25 -0.50
N ASP A 19 -4.82 -8.18 0.28
CA ASP A 19 -5.77 -9.22 -0.14
C ASP A 19 -7.03 -9.18 0.73
N GLU A 20 -7.82 -10.25 0.71
CA GLU A 20 -9.05 -10.35 1.48
C GLU A 20 -8.83 -10.43 3.00
N ILE A 21 -7.62 -10.79 3.44
CA ILE A 21 -7.24 -10.92 4.84
C ILE A 21 -6.71 -9.57 5.35
N GLY A 22 -5.87 -8.89 4.57
CA GLY A 22 -5.32 -7.59 4.98
C GLY A 22 -4.17 -7.09 4.13
N LEU A 23 -3.36 -6.19 4.70
CA LEU A 23 -2.20 -5.60 4.05
C LEU A 23 -1.09 -6.66 3.88
N THR A 24 -0.65 -6.86 2.65
CA THR A 24 0.42 -7.81 2.30
C THR A 24 1.73 -7.11 1.95
N GLY A 25 1.70 -5.82 1.64
CA GLY A 25 2.91 -5.04 1.41
C GLY A 25 2.71 -3.53 1.36
N LEU A 26 3.81 -2.83 1.59
CA LEU A 26 3.91 -1.37 1.61
C LEU A 26 5.30 -0.99 1.11
N TRP A 27 5.37 -0.19 0.05
CA TRP A 27 6.63 0.25 -0.53
C TRP A 27 6.60 1.73 -0.87
N PHE A 28 7.63 2.47 -0.48
CA PHE A 28 7.87 3.81 -1.00
C PHE A 28 8.44 3.73 -2.42
N GLU A 29 7.90 4.54 -3.32
CA GLU A 29 8.43 4.67 -4.67
C GLU A 29 9.92 5.09 -4.65
N GLY A 30 10.72 4.49 -5.54
CA GLY A 30 12.14 4.78 -5.69
C GLY A 30 13.09 4.07 -4.69
N GLN A 31 12.58 3.25 -3.76
CA GLN A 31 13.42 2.46 -2.86
C GLN A 31 14.00 1.21 -3.55
N LYS A 32 15.16 0.73 -3.06
CA LYS A 32 15.93 -0.39 -3.65
C LYS A 32 15.11 -1.67 -3.93
N TYR A 33 14.09 -1.94 -3.12
CA TYR A 33 13.25 -3.13 -3.20
C TYR A 33 11.78 -2.79 -3.52
N PHE A 34 11.56 -1.73 -4.28
CA PHE A 34 10.22 -1.31 -4.69
C PHE A 34 9.46 -2.47 -5.37
N ALA A 35 8.25 -2.75 -4.86
CA ALA A 35 7.38 -3.84 -5.30
C ALA A 35 8.01 -5.24 -5.29
N LEU A 36 9.08 -5.45 -4.49
CA LEU A 36 9.66 -6.78 -4.33
C LEU A 36 8.62 -7.72 -3.70
N TYR A 37 8.42 -8.89 -4.32
CA TYR A 37 7.40 -9.88 -3.97
C TYR A 37 5.94 -9.46 -4.18
N LEU A 38 5.68 -8.34 -4.87
CA LEU A 38 4.34 -8.07 -5.37
C LEU A 38 3.95 -9.15 -6.39
N ASP A 39 2.75 -9.72 -6.22
CA ASP A 39 2.28 -10.74 -7.15
C ASP A 39 2.16 -10.16 -8.55
N LYS A 40 2.54 -10.94 -9.57
CA LYS A 40 2.38 -10.52 -10.98
C LYS A 40 0.91 -10.31 -11.34
N GLU A 41 0.04 -11.09 -10.72
CA GLU A 41 -1.40 -10.94 -10.82
C GLU A 41 -1.91 -10.08 -9.66
N HIS A 42 -2.08 -8.79 -9.94
CA HIS A 42 -2.75 -7.86 -9.04
C HIS A 42 -3.68 -6.94 -9.83
N LYS A 43 -4.64 -6.32 -9.13
CA LYS A 43 -5.55 -5.34 -9.70
C LYS A 43 -5.47 -4.04 -8.92
N GLU A 44 -5.37 -2.93 -9.64
CA GLU A 44 -5.55 -1.62 -9.04
C GLU A 44 -6.98 -1.48 -8.52
N LYS A 45 -7.12 -0.93 -7.32
CA LYS A 45 -8.40 -0.72 -6.65
C LYS A 45 -8.30 0.49 -5.73
N ASP A 46 -9.41 1.15 -5.46
CA ASP A 46 -9.46 2.16 -4.40
C ASP A 46 -9.14 1.56 -3.03
N LEU A 47 -8.47 2.36 -2.21
CA LEU A 47 -8.04 1.97 -0.87
C LEU A 47 -9.29 1.67 -0.01
N PRO A 48 -9.41 0.48 0.60
CA PRO A 48 -10.47 0.21 1.55
C PRO A 48 -10.34 1.14 2.77
N GLY A 49 -11.44 1.74 3.23
CA GLY A 49 -11.40 2.73 4.32
C GLY A 49 -10.74 2.24 5.62
N LYS A 50 -10.76 0.93 5.91
CA LYS A 50 -10.04 0.35 7.06
C LYS A 50 -8.51 0.44 6.90
N ILE A 51 -8.00 0.24 5.69
CA ILE A 51 -6.56 0.32 5.41
C ILE A 51 -6.13 1.79 5.38
N GLU A 52 -6.96 2.69 4.86
CA GLU A 52 -6.68 4.13 4.87
C GLU A 52 -6.42 4.66 6.29
N ASN A 53 -7.28 4.32 7.24
CA ASN A 53 -7.14 4.76 8.63
C ASN A 53 -5.85 4.22 9.27
N PHE A 54 -5.47 2.97 8.96
CA PHE A 54 -4.23 2.37 9.45
C PHE A 54 -2.99 3.09 8.91
N ILE A 55 -2.98 3.42 7.61
CA ILE A 55 -1.86 4.14 6.97
C ILE A 55 -1.75 5.57 7.49
N ARG A 56 -2.89 6.24 7.72
CA ARG A 56 -2.90 7.57 8.36
C ARG A 56 -2.32 7.51 9.77
N ALA A 57 -2.71 6.54 10.60
CA ALA A 57 -2.16 6.39 11.95
C ALA A 57 -0.63 6.14 11.93
N LEU A 58 -0.16 5.24 11.06
CA LEU A 58 1.28 4.90 10.96
C LEU A 58 2.15 6.07 10.49
N LEU A 59 1.67 6.89 9.55
CA LEU A 59 2.50 7.90 8.89
C LEU A 59 2.28 9.31 9.43
N GLN A 60 1.15 9.56 10.09
CA GLN A 60 0.78 10.91 10.57
C GLN A 60 0.66 10.99 12.10
N GLY A 61 0.85 9.88 12.82
CA GLY A 61 1.01 9.88 14.29
C GLY A 61 -0.20 10.43 15.04
N VAL A 62 -1.40 10.01 14.65
CA VAL A 62 -2.65 10.28 15.38
C VAL A 62 -2.96 9.13 16.33
#